data_AF-A0AA97I7S3-F1
#
_entry.id   AF-A0AA97I7S3-F1
#
_cell.length_a   1.000
_cell.length_b   1.000
_cell.length_c   1.000
_cell.angle_alpha   90.00
_cell.angle_beta   90.00
_cell.angle_gamma   90.00
#
_symmetry.space_group_name_H-M   'P 1'
#
loop_
_entity.id
_entity.type
_entity.pdbx_description
1 polymer ?
#
loop_
_entity_poly.entity_id
_entity_poly.type
_entity_poly.pdbx_seq_one_letter_code
_entity_poly.pdbx_strand_id
1 'polypeptide(L)'
;MGREFHGSVDHLSEMKTPAPKIKGMHHMAYRCRDAEETKKFYADILGLKPAAALAFDKDPSGADRPYMHLFFEMGDGNYIAFFDAPSNADTDQFNIKDGIEDYHFAFEVGSMDEQKKFMDRLAEAKVPCFGPIDHEFCHSIYFFDPSGLACEITVRDAKHDAYLDNEATHMEKHLRVWEEKTRAIKQARLQLFAAD
;
A
#
# COMPACT_ATOMS: atom_id res chain seq x y z
N MET A 1 -2.83 -16.15 -17.71
CA MET A 1 -1.53 -16.26 -17.02
C MET A 1 -1.41 -17.67 -16.48
N GLY A 2 -0.29 -18.37 -16.73
CA GLY A 2 -0.09 -19.73 -16.20
C GLY A 2 -0.16 -19.71 -14.67
N ARG A 3 -0.76 -20.74 -14.07
CA ARG A 3 -0.85 -20.88 -12.60
C ARG A 3 0.44 -21.40 -11.97
N GLU A 4 1.45 -21.71 -12.79
CA GLU A 4 2.74 -22.27 -12.36
C GLU A 4 3.44 -21.42 -11.29
N PHE A 5 3.22 -20.10 -11.29
CA PHE A 5 3.79 -19.18 -10.30
C PHE A 5 2.99 -19.07 -8.99
N HIS A 6 1.72 -19.49 -8.99
CA HIS A 6 0.86 -19.46 -7.79
C HIS A 6 1.06 -20.70 -6.89
N GLY A 7 2.21 -21.38 -7.00
CA GLY A 7 2.62 -22.57 -6.23
C GLY A 7 4.02 -22.44 -5.66
N SER A 8 4.68 -23.57 -5.33
CA SER A 8 6.05 -23.54 -4.79
C SER A 8 7.04 -22.90 -5.78
N VAL A 9 7.96 -22.08 -5.26
CA VAL A 9 9.04 -21.45 -6.02
C VAL A 9 10.25 -22.37 -6.26
N ASP A 10 10.17 -23.65 -5.87
CA ASP A 10 11.27 -24.63 -6.01
C ASP A 10 11.72 -24.84 -7.47
N HIS A 11 10.87 -24.50 -8.43
CA HIS A 11 11.17 -24.57 -9.86
C HIS A 11 12.00 -23.38 -10.37
N LEU A 12 12.15 -22.31 -9.57
CA LEU A 12 12.98 -21.17 -9.92
C LEU A 12 14.45 -21.55 -9.80
N SER A 13 15.19 -21.32 -10.90
CA SER A 13 16.65 -21.42 -10.92
C SER A 13 17.27 -20.03 -11.06
N GLU A 14 18.60 -19.94 -11.04
CA GLU A 14 19.29 -18.67 -11.29
C GLU A 14 18.89 -18.08 -12.65
N MET A 15 18.45 -16.82 -12.66
CA MET A 15 18.08 -16.11 -13.88
C MET A 15 19.34 -15.78 -14.69
N LYS A 16 19.52 -16.47 -15.83
CA LYS A 16 20.65 -16.24 -16.73
C LYS A 16 20.61 -14.89 -17.44
N THR A 17 19.43 -14.29 -17.55
CA THR A 17 19.23 -12.97 -18.15
C THR A 17 19.41 -11.90 -17.06
N PRO A 18 20.35 -10.96 -17.21
CA PRO A 18 20.51 -9.87 -16.25
C PRO A 18 19.23 -9.02 -16.17
N ALA A 19 18.76 -8.78 -14.95
CA ALA A 19 17.64 -7.87 -14.74
C ALA A 19 18.10 -6.42 -15.01
N PRO A 20 17.31 -5.62 -15.75
CA PRO A 20 17.56 -4.18 -15.81
C PRO A 20 17.34 -3.56 -14.43
N LYS A 21 18.03 -2.44 -14.16
CA LYS A 21 17.87 -1.71 -12.89
C LYS A 21 16.50 -1.04 -12.82
N ILE A 22 15.67 -1.44 -11.85
CA ILE A 22 14.47 -0.71 -11.47
C ILE A 22 14.90 0.62 -10.83
N LYS A 23 14.32 1.73 -11.29
CA LYS A 23 14.68 3.08 -10.83
C LYS A 23 13.97 3.50 -9.55
N GLY A 24 12.74 3.04 -9.36
CA GLY A 24 11.85 3.40 -8.27
C GLY A 24 10.42 2.96 -8.59
N MET A 25 9.49 3.27 -7.69
CA MET A 25 8.06 3.10 -7.96
C MET A 25 7.60 4.16 -8.96
N HIS A 26 6.86 3.79 -10.00
CA HIS A 26 6.29 4.77 -10.93
C HIS A 26 4.93 5.28 -10.42
N HIS A 27 4.06 4.36 -10.00
CA HIS A 27 2.86 4.67 -9.22
C HIS A 27 2.34 3.40 -8.54
N MET A 28 1.47 3.58 -7.55
CA MET A 28 0.66 2.52 -6.95
C MET A 28 -0.80 2.79 -7.26
N ALA A 29 -1.55 1.77 -7.68
CA ALA A 29 -2.95 1.91 -8.07
C ALA A 29 -3.86 1.03 -7.22
N TYR A 30 -4.92 1.63 -6.66
CA TYR A 30 -5.93 0.95 -5.85
C TYR A 30 -7.30 1.02 -6.51
N ARG A 31 -8.28 0.23 -6.05
CA ARG A 31 -9.68 0.46 -6.40
C ARG A 31 -10.26 1.53 -5.48
N CYS A 32 -11.11 2.38 -6.03
CA CYS A 32 -11.97 3.25 -5.24
C CYS A 32 -13.44 2.95 -5.52
N ARG A 33 -14.29 3.27 -4.53
CA ARG A 33 -15.75 3.09 -4.66
C ARG A 33 -16.43 4.22 -5.43
N ASP A 34 -15.82 5.41 -5.43
CA ASP A 34 -16.34 6.61 -6.09
C ASP A 34 -15.19 7.59 -6.36
N ALA A 35 -15.05 8.02 -7.60
CA ALA A 35 -13.99 8.93 -8.03
C ALA A 35 -14.02 10.31 -7.33
N GLU A 36 -15.21 10.85 -7.07
CA GLU A 36 -15.36 12.18 -6.47
C GLU A 36 -14.98 12.16 -4.98
N GLU A 37 -15.42 11.13 -4.24
CA GLU A 37 -15.03 10.91 -2.84
C GLU A 37 -13.51 10.73 -2.72
N THR A 38 -12.90 9.94 -3.59
CA THR A 38 -11.45 9.77 -3.64
C THR A 38 -10.75 11.09 -3.91
N LYS A 39 -11.21 11.89 -4.87
CA LYS A 39 -10.61 13.22 -5.11
C LYS A 39 -10.74 14.11 -3.88
N LYS A 40 -11.90 14.15 -3.23
CA LYS A 40 -12.10 14.95 -2.01
C LYS A 40 -11.14 14.52 -0.90
N PHE A 41 -10.95 13.23 -0.72
CA PHE A 41 -10.04 12.72 0.29
C PHE A 41 -8.57 13.04 -0.03
N TYR A 42 -8.06 12.59 -1.18
CA TYR A 42 -6.63 12.71 -1.47
C TYR A 42 -6.19 14.12 -1.84
N ALA A 43 -7.03 14.91 -2.52
CA ALA A 43 -6.69 16.29 -2.87
C ALA A 43 -7.11 17.30 -1.80
N ASP A 44 -8.35 17.23 -1.30
CA ASP A 44 -8.84 18.29 -0.42
C ASP A 44 -8.44 18.05 1.04
N ILE A 45 -8.50 16.80 1.53
CA ILE A 45 -8.08 16.47 2.91
C ILE A 45 -6.56 16.28 2.96
N LEU A 46 -5.97 15.41 2.14
CA LEU A 46 -4.54 15.14 2.21
C LEU A 46 -3.67 16.14 1.43
N GLY A 47 -4.25 16.99 0.58
CA GLY A 47 -3.50 18.06 -0.10
C GLY A 47 -2.63 17.59 -1.26
N LEU A 48 -2.79 16.35 -1.75
CA LEU A 48 -2.05 15.88 -2.92
C LEU A 48 -2.52 16.62 -4.18
N LYS A 49 -1.59 16.85 -5.10
CA LYS A 49 -1.88 17.55 -6.36
C LYS A 49 -2.60 16.61 -7.32
N PRO A 50 -3.83 16.92 -7.78
CA PRO A 50 -4.48 16.15 -8.83
C PRO A 50 -3.66 16.24 -10.13
N ALA A 51 -3.23 15.11 -10.66
CA ALA A 51 -2.41 15.04 -11.86
C ALA A 51 -3.23 14.68 -13.11
N ALA A 52 -4.15 13.72 -12.98
CA ALA A 52 -5.00 13.28 -14.10
C ALA A 52 -6.30 12.61 -13.61
N ALA A 53 -7.33 12.70 -14.46
CA ALA A 53 -8.56 11.91 -14.37
C ALA A 53 -8.87 11.40 -15.79
N LEU A 54 -8.59 10.13 -16.05
CA LEU A 54 -8.68 9.53 -17.38
C LEU A 54 -9.91 8.63 -17.45
N ALA A 55 -10.91 9.01 -18.25
CA ALA A 55 -12.12 8.24 -18.44
C ALA A 55 -12.02 7.37 -19.70
N PHE A 56 -12.52 6.13 -19.60
CA PHE A 56 -12.52 5.16 -20.69
C PHE A 56 -13.89 4.50 -20.76
N ASP A 57 -14.45 4.38 -21.97
CA ASP A 57 -15.73 3.67 -22.18
C ASP A 57 -15.54 2.14 -22.23
N LYS A 58 -14.33 1.69 -22.59
CA LYS A 58 -13.98 0.28 -22.79
C LYS A 58 -12.74 -0.09 -22.02
N ASP A 59 -12.74 -1.30 -21.49
CA ASP A 59 -11.58 -1.84 -20.78
C ASP A 59 -10.46 -2.32 -21.72
N PRO A 60 -9.28 -2.71 -21.21
CA PRO A 60 -8.17 -3.17 -22.05
C PRO A 60 -8.47 -4.41 -22.92
N SER A 61 -9.54 -5.16 -22.62
CA SER A 61 -10.01 -6.26 -23.46
C SER A 61 -10.94 -5.82 -24.58
N GLY A 62 -11.38 -4.56 -24.58
CA GLY A 62 -12.28 -3.97 -25.56
C GLY A 62 -13.77 -4.10 -25.20
N ALA A 63 -14.11 -4.60 -24.02
CA ALA A 63 -15.49 -4.74 -23.57
C ALA A 63 -16.06 -3.41 -23.08
N ASP A 64 -17.37 -3.20 -23.26
CA ASP A 64 -18.12 -2.03 -22.77
C ASP A 64 -18.24 -2.06 -21.24
N ARG A 65 -17.14 -1.68 -20.59
CA ARG A 65 -16.96 -1.60 -19.14
C ARG A 65 -16.31 -0.26 -18.83
N PRO A 66 -17.10 0.81 -18.64
CA PRO A 66 -16.55 2.12 -18.39
C PRO A 66 -15.81 2.16 -17.06
N TYR A 67 -14.70 2.89 -17.03
CA TYR A 67 -13.91 3.10 -15.81
C TYR A 67 -13.13 4.40 -15.88
N MET A 68 -12.71 4.92 -14.72
CA MET A 68 -11.82 6.07 -14.59
C MET A 68 -10.52 5.67 -13.90
N HIS A 69 -9.42 6.28 -14.32
CA HIS A 69 -8.13 6.20 -13.64
C HIS A 69 -7.70 7.60 -13.16
N LEU A 70 -7.67 7.78 -11.85
CA LEU A 70 -7.29 9.02 -11.16
C LEU A 70 -5.82 8.95 -10.75
N PHE A 71 -5.11 10.07 -10.82
CA PHE A 71 -3.72 10.18 -10.35
C PHE A 71 -3.54 11.40 -9.46
N PHE A 72 -2.85 11.22 -8.34
CA PHE A 72 -2.46 12.26 -7.40
C PHE A 72 -0.93 12.22 -7.23
N GLU A 73 -0.28 13.35 -7.50
CA GLU A 73 1.17 13.51 -7.42
C GLU A 73 1.61 13.77 -5.97
N MET A 74 2.62 13.03 -5.53
CA MET A 74 3.29 13.18 -4.23
C MET A 74 4.49 14.14 -4.35
N GLY A 75 5.07 14.53 -3.20
CA GLY A 75 6.17 15.50 -3.16
C GLY A 75 7.46 15.06 -3.86
N ASP A 76 7.62 13.76 -4.14
CA ASP A 76 8.75 13.18 -4.85
C ASP A 76 8.53 13.06 -6.38
N GLY A 77 7.36 13.48 -6.88
CA GLY A 77 6.97 13.41 -8.28
C GLY A 77 6.41 12.05 -8.71
N ASN A 78 6.31 11.07 -7.81
CA ASN A 78 5.60 9.82 -8.06
C ASN A 78 4.10 9.97 -7.77
N TYR A 79 3.31 8.95 -8.10
CA TYR A 79 1.86 9.02 -8.01
C TYR A 79 1.25 7.91 -7.17
N ILE A 80 0.18 8.25 -6.45
CA ILE A 80 -0.84 7.29 -6.05
C ILE A 80 -2.03 7.44 -7.01
N ALA A 81 -2.63 6.32 -7.40
CA ALA A 81 -3.66 6.25 -8.41
C ALA A 81 -4.84 5.39 -7.99
N PHE A 82 -6.00 5.63 -8.60
CA PHE A 82 -7.25 4.94 -8.24
C PHE A 82 -8.07 4.59 -9.48
N PHE A 83 -8.57 3.36 -9.50
CA PHE A 83 -9.53 2.88 -10.47
C PHE A 83 -10.94 2.96 -9.90
N ASP A 84 -11.77 3.82 -10.49
CA ASP A 84 -13.22 3.77 -10.35
C ASP A 84 -13.79 2.91 -11.48
N ALA A 85 -14.22 1.70 -11.15
CA ALA A 85 -14.71 0.70 -12.09
C ALA A 85 -16.10 0.19 -11.66
N PRO A 86 -17.18 0.87 -12.06
CA PRO A 86 -18.53 0.58 -11.56
C PRO A 86 -19.07 -0.76 -12.06
N SER A 87 -18.65 -1.26 -13.23
CA SER A 87 -19.20 -2.47 -13.83
C SER A 87 -19.01 -3.76 -13.01
N ASN A 88 -18.05 -3.78 -12.08
CA ASN A 88 -17.79 -4.89 -11.17
C ASN A 88 -17.64 -4.43 -9.70
N ALA A 89 -18.20 -3.27 -9.37
CA ALA A 89 -18.21 -2.76 -8.02
C ALA A 89 -19.14 -3.60 -7.14
N ASP A 90 -18.63 -4.01 -5.99
CA ASP A 90 -19.36 -4.72 -4.95
C ASP A 90 -18.99 -4.13 -3.59
N THR A 91 -19.98 -3.97 -2.71
CA THR A 91 -19.79 -3.37 -1.38
C THR A 91 -18.69 -4.06 -0.59
N ASP A 92 -18.58 -5.40 -0.69
CA ASP A 92 -17.62 -6.17 0.10
C ASP A 92 -16.16 -5.85 -0.28
N GLN A 93 -15.94 -5.30 -1.48
CA GLN A 93 -14.62 -4.88 -1.95
C GLN A 93 -14.10 -3.67 -1.17
N PHE A 94 -15.01 -2.84 -0.63
CA PHE A 94 -14.71 -1.55 0.01
C PHE A 94 -14.95 -1.56 1.52
N ASN A 95 -14.99 -2.75 2.13
CA ASN A 95 -14.86 -2.89 3.57
C ASN A 95 -13.49 -2.40 4.04
N ILE A 96 -13.43 -1.90 5.28
CA ILE A 96 -12.17 -1.54 5.95
C ILE A 96 -11.18 -2.70 5.83
N LYS A 97 -10.01 -2.42 5.27
CA LYS A 97 -8.89 -3.36 5.17
C LYS A 97 -8.12 -3.36 6.46
N ASP A 98 -7.81 -4.53 6.98
CA ASP A 98 -6.96 -4.62 8.16
C ASP A 98 -5.54 -4.18 7.81
N GLY A 99 -5.00 -3.19 8.53
CA GLY A 99 -3.68 -2.63 8.23
C GLY A 99 -2.52 -3.63 8.45
N ILE A 100 -2.74 -4.71 9.20
CA ILE A 100 -1.75 -5.75 9.48
C ILE A 100 -2.04 -7.01 8.65
N GLU A 101 -3.30 -7.45 8.61
CA GLU A 101 -3.69 -8.71 7.95
C GLU A 101 -3.87 -8.56 6.42
N ASP A 102 -4.28 -7.37 5.95
CA ASP A 102 -4.38 -7.07 4.52
C ASP A 102 -3.16 -6.28 4.04
N TYR A 103 -3.20 -4.95 4.18
CA TYR A 103 -2.14 -4.03 3.79
C TYR A 103 -2.42 -2.62 4.32
N HIS A 104 -1.36 -1.82 4.44
CA HIS A 104 -1.42 -0.37 4.50
C HIS A 104 -0.38 0.26 3.57
N PHE A 105 -0.51 1.55 3.30
CA PHE A 105 0.54 2.33 2.66
C PHE A 105 0.78 3.63 3.43
N ALA A 106 2.05 4.01 3.50
CA ALA A 106 2.51 5.15 4.26
C ALA A 106 2.95 6.30 3.36
N PHE A 107 2.51 7.50 3.69
CA PHE A 107 3.05 8.74 3.15
C PHE A 107 4.04 9.34 4.15
N GLU A 108 5.24 9.67 3.69
CA GLU A 108 6.26 10.30 4.52
C GLU A 108 6.05 11.83 4.58
N VAL A 109 6.18 12.41 5.78
CA VAL A 109 6.19 13.86 6.01
C VAL A 109 7.42 14.26 6.83
N GLY A 110 7.82 15.53 6.73
CA GLY A 110 9.15 15.96 7.18
C GLY A 110 9.30 16.17 8.68
N SER A 111 8.20 16.25 9.44
CA SER A 111 8.26 16.50 10.89
C SER A 111 7.00 16.08 11.63
N MET A 112 7.12 15.92 12.95
CA MET A 112 5.98 15.69 13.86
C MET A 112 4.96 16.84 13.81
N ASP A 113 5.41 18.08 13.58
CA ASP A 113 4.52 19.24 13.42
C ASP A 113 3.69 19.14 12.13
N GLU A 114 4.27 18.65 11.04
CA GLU A 114 3.53 18.36 9.81
C GLU A 114 2.55 17.20 10.00
N GLN A 115 2.96 16.11 10.63
CA GLN A 115 2.06 15.00 10.97
C GLN A 115 0.88 15.47 11.83
N LYS A 116 1.13 16.33 12.82
CA LYS A 116 0.06 16.91 13.64
C LYS A 116 -0.94 17.72 12.80
N LYS A 117 -0.48 18.47 11.79
CA LYS A 117 -1.39 19.18 10.87
C LYS A 117 -2.30 18.21 10.10
N PHE A 118 -1.80 17.02 9.74
CA PHE A 118 -2.66 15.98 9.15
C PHE A 118 -3.69 15.47 10.14
N MET A 119 -3.33 15.25 11.41
CA MET A 119 -4.31 14.90 12.45
C MET A 119 -5.41 15.96 12.59
N ASP A 120 -5.03 17.25 12.59
CA ASP A 120 -5.97 18.36 12.68
C ASP A 120 -6.92 18.38 11.45
N ARG A 121 -6.39 18.21 10.23
CA ARG A 121 -7.18 18.13 8.98
C ARG A 121 -8.12 16.93 8.94
N LEU A 122 -7.67 15.76 9.40
CA LEU A 122 -8.48 14.55 9.50
C LEU A 122 -9.62 14.76 10.52
N ALA A 123 -9.34 15.39 11.65
CA ALA A 123 -10.35 15.72 12.65
C ALA A 123 -11.40 16.71 12.13
N GLU A 124 -10.99 17.76 11.39
CA GLU A 124 -11.91 18.70 10.71
C GLU A 124 -12.85 17.97 9.73
N ALA A 125 -12.32 16.98 9.01
CA ALA A 125 -13.08 16.13 8.09
C ALA A 125 -13.85 15.00 8.77
N LYS A 126 -13.76 14.88 10.11
CA LYS A 126 -14.38 13.80 10.92
C LYS A 126 -13.89 12.39 10.52
N VAL A 127 -12.65 12.28 10.05
CA VAL A 127 -11.98 11.01 9.78
C VAL A 127 -11.31 10.53 11.06
N PRO A 128 -11.68 9.35 11.61
CA PRO A 128 -10.99 8.79 12.76
C PRO A 128 -9.51 8.56 12.47
N CYS A 129 -8.67 8.98 13.40
CA CYS A 129 -7.22 8.84 13.31
C CYS A 129 -6.68 8.24 14.61
N PHE A 130 -5.77 7.27 14.48
CA PHE A 130 -5.11 6.57 15.57
C PHE A 130 -3.60 6.90 15.58
N GLY A 131 -2.98 6.91 16.76
CA GLY A 131 -1.58 7.27 16.96
C GLY A 131 -1.35 8.70 17.48
N PRO A 132 -0.12 9.24 17.40
CA PRO A 132 1.06 8.61 16.80
C PRO A 132 1.55 7.37 17.58
N ILE A 133 2.02 6.36 16.85
CA ILE A 133 2.69 5.17 17.38
C ILE A 133 4.19 5.31 17.11
N ASP A 134 5.00 5.02 18.13
CA ASP A 134 6.46 4.93 18.03
C ASP A 134 6.86 3.50 17.57
N HIS A 135 7.49 3.41 16.41
CA HIS A 135 8.03 2.16 15.83
C HIS A 135 9.55 2.05 16.02
N GLU A 136 10.11 2.74 17.00
CA GLU A 136 11.53 2.84 17.32
C GLU A 136 12.41 3.55 16.28
N PHE A 137 12.00 3.66 15.02
CA PHE A 137 12.78 4.33 13.96
C PHE A 137 11.94 5.33 13.14
N CYS A 138 10.64 5.36 13.39
CA CYS A 138 9.70 6.32 12.83
C CYS A 138 8.46 6.45 13.75
N HIS A 139 7.68 7.49 13.51
CA HIS A 139 6.44 7.77 14.22
C HIS A 139 5.28 7.89 13.24
N SER A 140 4.19 7.18 13.49
CA SER A 140 3.12 7.02 12.50
C SER A 140 1.72 7.20 13.05
N ILE A 141 0.85 7.85 12.28
CA ILE A 141 -0.60 7.88 12.51
C ILE A 141 -1.32 7.05 11.44
N TYR A 142 -2.46 6.48 11.81
CA TYR A 142 -3.24 5.56 10.98
C TYR A 142 -4.70 5.99 10.85
N PHE A 143 -5.25 5.87 9.65
CA PHE A 143 -6.64 6.22 9.33
C PHE A 143 -7.09 5.46 8.08
N PHE A 144 -8.36 5.59 7.70
CA PHE A 144 -8.92 4.92 6.52
C PHE A 144 -9.45 5.93 5.51
N ASP A 145 -9.24 5.63 4.22
CA ASP A 145 -9.90 6.36 3.14
C ASP A 145 -11.39 5.93 2.99
N PRO A 146 -12.18 6.62 2.16
CA PRO A 146 -13.58 6.25 1.91
C PRO A 146 -13.78 4.84 1.35
N SER A 147 -12.76 4.29 0.66
CA SER A 147 -12.78 2.94 0.07
C SER A 147 -12.33 1.85 1.04
N GLY A 148 -12.04 2.21 2.30
CA GLY A 148 -11.62 1.30 3.36
C GLY A 148 -10.12 1.01 3.37
N LEU A 149 -9.31 1.71 2.57
CA LEU A 149 -7.86 1.48 2.49
C LEU A 149 -7.16 2.01 3.74
N ALA A 150 -6.30 1.18 4.35
CA ALA A 150 -5.50 1.58 5.50
C ALA A 150 -4.38 2.55 5.05
N CYS A 151 -4.48 3.78 5.52
CA CYS A 151 -3.56 4.86 5.24
C CYS A 151 -2.69 5.15 6.46
N GLU A 152 -1.43 5.52 6.20
CA GLU A 152 -0.48 5.91 7.23
C GLU A 152 0.21 7.24 6.84
N ILE A 153 0.47 8.09 7.84
CA ILE A 153 1.37 9.24 7.70
C ILE A 153 2.53 9.06 8.67
N THR A 154 3.74 8.99 8.14
CA THR A 154 4.95 8.59 8.87
C THR A 154 5.97 9.73 8.90
N VAL A 155 6.62 9.90 10.04
CA VAL A 155 7.78 10.78 10.24
C VAL A 155 8.98 9.90 10.55
N ARG A 156 10.05 10.02 9.78
CA ARG A 156 11.28 9.29 10.05
C ARG A 156 12.04 9.92 11.21
N ASP A 157 12.58 9.09 12.10
CA ASP A 157 13.52 9.57 13.10
C ASP A 157 14.89 9.86 12.49
N ALA A 158 15.69 10.68 13.16
CA ALA A 158 17.09 10.91 12.77
C ALA A 158 17.93 9.62 12.73
N LYS A 159 17.51 8.59 13.49
CA LYS A 159 18.14 7.26 13.52
C LYS A 159 17.58 6.27 12.50
N HIS A 160 16.62 6.67 11.66
CA HIS A 160 15.90 5.77 10.75
C HIS A 160 16.84 4.87 9.92
N ASP A 161 17.77 5.46 9.18
CA ASP A 161 18.63 4.68 8.27
C ASP A 161 19.62 3.82 9.02
N ALA A 162 20.22 4.35 10.09
CA ALA A 162 21.12 3.58 10.94
C ALA A 162 20.41 2.39 11.61
N TYR A 163 19.13 2.55 11.99
CA TYR A 163 18.32 1.48 12.54
C TYR A 163 18.05 0.40 11.49
N LEU A 164 17.60 0.78 10.29
CA LEU A 164 17.32 -0.17 9.21
C LEU A 164 18.59 -0.89 8.72
N ASP A 165 19.72 -0.18 8.61
CA ASP A 165 21.01 -0.78 8.27
C ASP A 165 21.43 -1.81 9.33
N ASN A 166 21.25 -1.51 10.62
CA ASN A 166 21.50 -2.46 11.69
C ASN A 166 20.58 -3.68 11.59
N GLU A 167 19.27 -3.48 11.41
CA GLU A 167 18.31 -4.58 11.24
C GLU A 167 18.64 -5.46 10.02
N ALA A 168 19.10 -4.85 8.92
CA ALA A 168 19.51 -5.58 7.72
C ALA A 168 20.67 -6.55 8.00
N THR A 169 21.63 -6.18 8.87
CA THR A 169 22.72 -7.10 9.26
C THR A 169 22.24 -8.30 10.09
N HIS A 170 21.08 -8.18 10.75
CA HIS A 170 20.49 -9.22 11.59
C HIS A 170 19.36 -10.00 10.89
N MET A 171 18.99 -9.62 9.67
CA MET A 171 17.84 -10.14 8.93
C MET A 171 17.77 -11.68 8.91
N GLU A 172 18.85 -12.36 8.54
CA GLU A 172 18.88 -13.84 8.48
C GLU A 172 18.64 -14.50 9.84
N LYS A 173 19.16 -13.90 10.91
CA LYS A 173 18.94 -14.39 12.27
C LYS A 173 17.49 -14.18 12.70
N HIS A 174 16.95 -12.98 12.47
CA HIS A 174 15.56 -12.64 12.81
C HIS A 174 14.58 -13.53 12.04
N LEU A 175 14.81 -13.73 10.74
CA LEU A 175 14.03 -14.61 9.90
C LEU A 175 14.06 -16.05 10.40
N ARG A 176 15.24 -16.60 10.71
CA ARG A 176 15.35 -17.97 11.24
C ARG A 176 14.55 -18.15 12.52
N VAL A 177 14.69 -17.24 13.49
CA VAL A 177 13.95 -17.28 14.77
C VAL A 177 12.44 -17.20 14.54
N TRP A 178 12.00 -16.34 13.61
CA TRP A 178 10.59 -16.23 13.26
C TRP A 178 10.05 -17.50 12.60
N GLU A 179 10.81 -18.11 11.69
CA GLU A 179 10.45 -19.35 11.02
C GLU A 179 10.39 -20.52 12.00
N GLU A 180 11.37 -20.67 12.89
CA GLU A 180 11.34 -21.67 13.97
C GLU A 180 10.07 -21.55 14.81
N LYS A 181 9.64 -20.32 15.10
CA LYS A 181 8.42 -20.04 15.86
C LYS A 181 7.13 -20.30 15.10
N THR A 182 7.08 -19.99 13.80
CA THR A 182 5.80 -19.85 13.06
C THR A 182 5.59 -20.88 11.95
N ARG A 183 6.60 -21.65 11.56
CA ARG A 183 6.52 -22.58 10.42
C ARG A 183 5.43 -23.63 10.57
N ALA A 184 5.27 -24.23 11.74
CA ALA A 184 4.22 -25.22 12.00
C ALA A 184 2.81 -24.61 11.86
N ILE A 185 2.64 -23.34 12.28
CA ILE A 185 1.36 -22.61 12.14
C ILE A 185 1.05 -22.38 10.66
N LYS A 186 2.05 -21.94 9.88
CA LYS A 186 1.90 -21.70 8.43
C LYS A 186 1.57 -22.99 7.69
N GLN A 187 2.27 -24.09 7.97
CA GLN A 187 2.03 -25.41 7.36
C GLN A 187 0.62 -25.94 7.63
N ALA A 188 0.06 -25.69 8.82
CA ALA A 188 -1.28 -26.15 9.17
C ALA A 188 -2.39 -25.30 8.52
N ARG A 189 -2.13 -24.02 8.22
CA ARG A 189 -3.15 -23.07 7.75
C ARG A 189 -3.10 -22.81 6.24
N LEU A 190 -1.93 -22.90 5.63
CA LEU A 190 -1.72 -22.51 4.25
C LEU A 190 -1.34 -23.74 3.40
N GLN A 191 -1.95 -23.88 2.23
CA GLN A 191 -1.62 -24.94 1.26
C GLN A 191 -0.33 -24.63 0.48
N LEU A 192 0.72 -24.16 1.18
CA LEU A 192 1.99 -23.74 0.57
C LEU A 192 2.91 -24.92 0.20
N PHE A 193 2.67 -26.09 0.80
CA PHE A 193 3.59 -27.23 0.76
C PHE A 193 2.94 -28.50 0.23
N ALA A 194 1.83 -28.40 -0.49
CA ALA A 194 1.31 -29.54 -1.23
C ALA A 194 2.28 -29.85 -2.37
N ALA A 195 3.14 -30.84 -2.15
CA ALA A 195 3.83 -31.55 -3.21
C ALA A 195 2.84 -32.52 -3.85
N ASP A 196 2.78 -32.50 -5.18
CA ASP A 196 2.37 -33.68 -5.95
C ASP A 196 3.39 -34.82 -5.74
#